data_AF-A0A7X1LB72-F1
#
_entry.id   AF-A0A7X1LB72-F1
#
_cell.length_a   1.000
_cell.length_b   1.000
_cell.length_c   1.000
_cell.angle_alpha   90.00
_cell.angle_beta   90.00
_cell.angle_gamma   90.00
#
_symmetry.space_group_name_H-M   'P 1'
#
loop_
_entity.id
_entity.type
_entity.pdbx_description
1 polymer ?
#
loop_
_entity_poly.entity_id
_entity_poly.type
_entity_poly.pdbx_seq_one_letter_code
_entity_poly.pdbx_strand_id
1 'polypeptide(L)'
;MREKLVCLLIVVFFVFLAVFSYAHEDHDDFGDEIIILEKGRMPQVTFPHQMHQTVLENNCNACHDLFPKQHGIIKEMITQEKLKKQQVMNSNCLKCHKERKAAGQKAGPVKCTQCHVRSK
;
A
#
# COMPACT_ATOMS: atom_id res chain seq x y z
N MET A 1 -56.83 -7.47 -0.57
CA MET A 1 -55.73 -8.14 -1.33
C MET A 1 -54.59 -7.19 -1.67
N ARG A 2 -54.89 -5.98 -2.17
CA ARG A 2 -53.90 -4.93 -2.50
C ARG A 2 -52.96 -4.57 -1.34
N GLU A 3 -53.46 -4.42 -0.11
CA GLU A 3 -52.62 -3.98 1.02
C GLU A 3 -51.67 -5.07 1.52
N LYS A 4 -52.12 -6.34 1.51
CA LYS A 4 -51.26 -7.49 1.83
C LYS A 4 -50.16 -7.67 0.77
N LEU A 5 -50.46 -7.37 -0.50
CA LEU A 5 -49.49 -7.39 -1.59
C LEU A 5 -48.45 -6.26 -1.45
N VAL A 6 -48.88 -5.06 -1.05
CA VAL A 6 -47.98 -3.93 -0.77
C VAL A 6 -47.04 -4.24 0.40
N CYS A 7 -47.56 -4.77 1.51
CA CYS A 7 -46.71 -5.17 2.65
C CYS A 7 -45.71 -6.27 2.26
N LEU A 8 -46.12 -7.26 1.45
CA LEU A 8 -45.24 -8.32 0.97
C LEU A 8 -44.10 -7.76 0.09
N LEU A 9 -44.42 -6.86 -0.83
CA LEU A 9 -43.42 -6.22 -1.70
C LEU A 9 -42.42 -5.36 -0.91
N ILE A 10 -42.88 -4.65 0.12
CA ILE A 10 -42.01 -3.87 1.01
C ILE A 10 -41.04 -4.80 1.76
N VAL A 11 -41.54 -5.90 2.34
CA VAL A 11 -40.68 -6.86 3.04
C VAL A 11 -39.65 -7.49 2.11
N VAL A 12 -40.05 -7.89 0.90
CA VAL A 12 -39.12 -8.43 -0.11
C VAL A 12 -38.06 -7.40 -0.51
N PHE A 13 -38.45 -6.13 -0.68
CA PHE A 13 -37.51 -5.05 -0.97
C PHE A 13 -36.50 -4.81 0.17
N PHE A 14 -36.95 -4.80 1.42
CA PHE A 14 -36.06 -4.67 2.58
C PHE A 14 -35.10 -5.87 2.74
N VAL A 15 -35.58 -7.09 2.47
CA VAL A 15 -34.72 -8.29 2.45
C VAL A 15 -33.68 -8.20 1.32
N PHE A 16 -34.08 -7.74 0.14
CA PHE A 16 -33.17 -7.57 -0.99
C PHE A 16 -32.10 -6.51 -0.73
N LEU A 17 -32.46 -5.38 -0.10
CA LEU A 17 -31.51 -4.36 0.33
C LEU A 17 -30.51 -4.88 1.36
N ALA A 18 -30.97 -5.66 2.34
CA ALA A 18 -30.08 -6.28 3.33
C ALA A 18 -29.06 -7.22 2.67
N VAL A 19 -29.49 -8.04 1.69
CA VAL A 19 -28.58 -8.94 0.94
C VAL A 19 -27.57 -8.15 0.10
N PHE A 20 -27.97 -7.04 -0.53
CA PHE A 20 -27.05 -6.18 -1.29
C PHE A 20 -25.98 -5.52 -0.41
N SER A 21 -26.29 -5.18 0.85
CA SER A 21 -25.30 -4.61 1.78
C SER A 21 -24.19 -5.61 2.17
N TYR A 22 -24.46 -6.92 2.13
CA TYR A 22 -23.45 -7.95 2.42
C TYR A 22 -22.53 -8.26 1.22
N ALA A 23 -22.87 -7.81 0.01
CA ALA A 23 -22.13 -8.13 -1.21
C ALA A 23 -20.99 -7.14 -1.56
N HIS A 24 -20.67 -6.19 -0.67
CA HIS A 24 -19.41 -5.45 -0.75
C HIS A 24 -18.28 -6.37 -0.27
N GLU A 25 -17.84 -7.27 -1.15
CA GLU A 25 -16.57 -7.97 -0.97
C GLU A 25 -15.45 -6.93 -0.97
N ASP A 26 -14.69 -6.85 0.12
CA ASP A 26 -13.39 -6.17 0.18
C ASP A 26 -12.50 -6.85 -0.86
N HIS A 27 -12.48 -6.31 -2.08
CA HIS A 27 -11.52 -6.74 -3.09
C HIS A 27 -10.14 -6.35 -2.56
N ASP A 28 -9.31 -7.35 -2.24
CA ASP A 28 -7.96 -7.11 -1.73
C ASP A 28 -7.14 -6.30 -2.76
N ASP A 29 -6.98 -4.99 -2.52
CA ASP A 29 -6.16 -4.11 -3.33
C ASP A 29 -4.69 -4.22 -2.90
N PHE A 30 -3.94 -5.05 -3.62
CA PHE A 30 -2.50 -5.23 -3.43
C PHE A 30 -1.65 -4.16 -4.14
N GLY A 31 -2.27 -3.24 -4.89
CA GLY A 31 -1.56 -2.27 -5.72
C GLY A 31 -0.69 -2.89 -6.82
N ASP A 32 0.07 -2.05 -7.52
CA ASP A 32 0.94 -2.47 -8.62
C ASP A 32 2.08 -3.38 -8.14
N GLU A 33 2.46 -4.37 -8.95
CA GLU A 33 3.58 -5.27 -8.65
C GLU A 33 4.92 -4.53 -8.56
N ILE A 34 5.09 -3.52 -9.41
CA ILE A 34 6.24 -2.64 -9.47
C ILE A 34 5.75 -1.19 -9.34
N ILE A 35 6.27 -0.47 -8.35
CA ILE A 35 6.00 0.95 -8.16
C ILE A 35 7.26 1.74 -8.52
N ILE A 36 7.11 2.83 -9.27
CA ILE A 36 8.21 3.76 -9.53
C ILE A 36 8.18 4.85 -8.46
N LEU A 37 9.21 4.88 -7.61
CA LEU A 37 9.41 5.98 -6.69
C LEU A 37 10.07 7.12 -7.46
N GLU A 38 9.30 8.19 -7.64
CA GLU A 38 9.65 9.37 -8.41
C GLU A 38 11.05 9.91 -8.10
N LYS A 39 11.72 10.40 -9.14
CA LYS A 39 13.05 10.98 -9.02
C LYS A 39 13.02 12.24 -8.15
N GLY A 40 14.11 12.44 -7.41
CA GLY A 40 14.41 13.70 -6.73
C GLY A 40 15.71 14.27 -7.31
N ARG A 41 16.69 14.53 -6.43
CA ARG A 41 18.07 14.79 -6.85
C ARG A 41 18.77 13.54 -7.40
N MET A 42 18.31 12.37 -6.99
CA MET A 42 18.79 11.07 -7.44
C MET A 42 17.84 10.48 -8.48
N PRO A 43 18.30 9.56 -9.34
CA PRO A 43 17.44 8.77 -10.24
C PRO A 43 16.23 8.16 -9.52
N GLN A 44 15.17 7.87 -10.27
CA GLN A 44 14.01 7.14 -9.74
C GLN A 44 14.42 5.76 -9.21
N VAL A 45 13.62 5.20 -8.31
CA VAL A 45 13.82 3.84 -7.78
C VAL A 45 12.70 2.95 -8.26
N THR A 46 13.05 1.85 -8.91
CA THR A 46 12.11 0.77 -9.23
C THR A 46 11.92 -0.06 -7.97
N PHE A 47 10.73 0.03 -7.36
CA PHE A 47 10.40 -0.65 -6.13
C PHE A 47 9.53 -1.88 -6.42
N PRO A 48 10.05 -3.11 -6.24
CA PRO A 48 9.28 -4.34 -6.46
C PRO A 48 8.33 -4.59 -5.29
N HIS A 49 7.15 -3.99 -5.33
CA HIS A 49 6.18 -3.96 -4.24
C HIS A 49 5.65 -5.36 -3.90
N GLN A 50 5.25 -6.16 -4.89
CA GLN A 50 4.74 -7.53 -4.69
C GLN A 50 5.79 -8.46 -4.07
N MET A 51 7.07 -8.27 -4.40
CA MET A 51 8.15 -9.03 -3.76
C MET A 51 8.18 -8.76 -2.25
N HIS A 52 7.98 -7.51 -1.83
CA HIS A 52 7.95 -7.17 -0.41
C HIS A 52 6.69 -7.72 0.27
N GLN A 53 5.53 -7.69 -0.38
CA GLN A 53 4.31 -8.34 0.13
C GLN A 53 4.53 -9.83 0.37
N THR A 54 5.18 -10.52 -0.57
CA THR A 54 5.50 -11.94 -0.44
C THR A 54 6.48 -12.20 0.72
N VAL A 55 7.58 -11.45 0.80
CA VAL A 55 8.62 -11.64 1.85
C VAL A 55 8.14 -11.23 3.24
N LEU A 56 7.16 -10.33 3.34
CA LEU A 56 6.59 -9.83 4.58
C LEU A 56 5.23 -10.47 4.90
N GLU A 57 4.82 -11.50 4.18
CA GLU A 57 3.56 -12.22 4.40
C GLU A 57 2.35 -11.27 4.47
N ASN A 58 2.28 -10.34 3.51
CA ASN A 58 1.25 -9.30 3.40
C ASN A 58 1.13 -8.38 4.63
N ASN A 59 2.19 -8.23 5.44
CA ASN A 59 2.24 -7.22 6.49
C ASN A 59 2.39 -5.80 5.90
N CYS A 60 1.27 -5.22 5.44
CA CYS A 60 1.21 -3.88 4.86
C CYS A 60 1.74 -2.80 5.81
N ASN A 61 1.53 -2.95 7.12
CA ASN A 61 1.91 -1.98 8.13
C ASN A 61 3.42 -1.95 8.39
N ALA A 62 4.19 -2.92 7.87
CA ALA A 62 5.65 -2.83 7.87
C ALA A 62 6.17 -1.58 7.10
N CYS A 63 5.35 -1.05 6.18
CA CYS A 63 5.64 0.17 5.43
C CYS A 63 4.61 1.27 5.65
N HIS A 64 3.32 0.94 5.70
CA HIS A 64 2.20 1.89 5.72
C HIS A 64 1.81 2.36 7.14
N ASP A 65 2.74 2.31 8.08
CA ASP A 65 2.56 2.86 9.44
C ASP A 65 2.59 4.40 9.45
N LEU A 66 3.38 5.00 8.56
CA LEU A 66 3.60 6.44 8.48
C LEU A 66 2.79 7.14 7.39
N PHE A 67 2.15 6.39 6.49
CA PHE A 67 1.40 6.91 5.34
C PHE A 67 0.37 5.90 4.84
N PRO A 68 -0.79 6.35 4.31
CA PRO A 68 -1.83 5.45 3.85
C PRO A 68 -1.42 4.73 2.54
N LYS A 69 -2.17 3.67 2.20
CA LYS A 69 -1.98 2.91 0.95
C LYS A 69 -2.56 3.67 -0.24
N GLN A 70 -1.92 4.76 -0.65
CA GLN A 70 -2.37 5.59 -1.77
C GLN A 70 -1.17 6.02 -2.63
N HIS A 71 -1.32 5.89 -3.96
CA HIS A 71 -0.28 6.30 -4.90
C HIS A 71 0.04 7.80 -4.76
N GLY A 72 1.33 8.15 -4.74
CA GLY A 72 1.79 9.54 -4.63
C GLY A 72 1.68 10.19 -3.25
N ILE A 73 1.06 9.54 -2.26
CA ILE A 73 0.76 10.17 -0.97
C ILE A 73 1.99 10.64 -0.19
N ILE A 74 3.12 9.93 -0.30
CA ILE A 74 4.36 10.33 0.38
C ILE A 74 4.81 11.72 -0.09
N LYS A 75 4.70 12.02 -1.39
CA LYS A 75 5.06 13.33 -1.96
C LYS A 75 4.11 14.41 -1.47
N GLU A 76 2.81 14.10 -1.42
CA GLU A 76 1.79 15.01 -0.90
C GLU A 76 2.04 15.32 0.58
N MET A 77 2.24 14.32 1.43
CA MET A 77 2.49 14.49 2.86
C MET A 77 3.80 15.25 3.15
N ILE A 78 4.82 15.09 2.31
CA ILE A 78 6.03 15.92 2.40
C ILE A 78 5.71 17.39 2.07
N THR A 79 4.85 17.63 1.09
CA THR A 79 4.45 18.98 0.67
C THR A 79 3.59 19.66 1.73
N GLN A 80 2.75 18.88 2.43
CA GLN A 80 1.94 19.30 3.58
C GLN A 80 2.74 19.33 4.90
N GLU A 81 4.05 19.11 4.86
CA GLU A 81 4.94 19.06 6.04
C GLU A 81 4.56 18.00 7.11
N LYS A 82 3.68 17.05 6.77
CA LYS A 82 3.30 15.91 7.61
C LYS A 82 4.37 14.82 7.65
N LEU A 83 5.22 14.76 6.62
CA LEU A 83 6.38 13.87 6.58
C LEU A 83 7.65 14.67 6.28
N LYS A 84 8.74 14.34 6.98
CA LYS A 84 10.05 14.89 6.64
C LYS A 84 10.57 14.24 5.34
N LYS A 85 11.35 15.00 4.57
CA LYS A 85 12.04 14.46 3.38
C LYS A 85 12.83 13.21 3.77
N GLN A 86 12.69 12.16 2.96
CA GLN A 86 13.36 10.87 3.13
C GLN A 86 13.04 10.11 4.43
N GLN A 87 12.06 10.57 5.24
CA GLN A 87 11.69 9.91 6.49
C GLN A 87 11.39 8.43 6.27
N VAL A 88 10.40 8.11 5.43
CA VAL A 88 9.99 6.75 5.09
C VAL A 88 11.17 5.90 4.58
N MET A 89 12.01 6.47 3.71
CA MET A 89 13.12 5.73 3.09
C MET A 89 14.20 5.36 4.12
N ASN A 90 14.43 6.25 5.09
CA ASN A 90 15.42 6.05 6.14
C ASN A 90 14.89 5.16 7.26
N SER A 91 13.64 5.37 7.71
CA SER A 91 13.07 4.70 8.88
C SER A 91 12.55 3.31 8.58
N ASN A 92 12.04 3.06 7.36
CA ASN A 92 11.39 1.79 7.02
C ASN A 92 12.30 0.99 6.08
N CYS A 93 12.62 1.54 4.90
CA CYS A 93 13.34 0.80 3.85
C CYS A 93 14.79 0.49 4.27
N LEU A 94 15.60 1.52 4.55
CA LEU A 94 17.02 1.33 4.88
C LEU A 94 17.22 0.66 6.23
N LYS A 95 16.35 0.91 7.20
CA LYS A 95 16.42 0.27 8.52
C LYS A 95 16.28 -1.25 8.38
N CYS A 96 15.18 -1.73 7.79
CA CYS A 96 14.94 -3.16 7.58
C CYS A 96 16.06 -3.81 6.75
N HIS A 97 16.50 -3.18 5.65
CA HIS A 97 17.58 -3.73 4.84
C HIS A 97 18.90 -3.84 5.61
N LYS A 98 19.25 -2.84 6.44
CA LYS A 98 20.46 -2.87 7.26
C LYS A 98 20.39 -3.94 8.35
N GLU A 99 19.26 -4.04 9.03
CA GLU A 99 19.04 -5.05 10.09
C GLU A 99 19.17 -6.46 9.53
N ARG A 100 18.48 -6.77 8.42
CA ARG A 100 18.60 -8.08 7.75
C ARG A 100 20.01 -8.37 7.29
N LYS A 101 20.68 -7.37 6.71
CA LYS A 101 22.09 -7.52 6.28
C LYS A 101 23.02 -7.79 7.46
N ALA A 102 22.84 -7.09 8.57
CA ALA A 102 23.60 -7.29 9.80
C ALA A 102 23.36 -8.68 10.40
N ALA A 103 22.14 -9.20 10.28
CA ALA A 103 21.76 -10.56 10.67
C ALA A 103 22.24 -11.66 9.69
N GLY A 104 22.99 -11.31 8.63
CA GLY A 104 23.44 -12.27 7.61
C GLY A 104 22.31 -12.84 6.74
N GLN A 105 21.13 -12.25 6.77
CA GLN A 105 19.97 -12.67 5.99
C GLN A 105 19.99 -12.04 4.59
N LYS A 106 19.22 -12.62 3.65
CA LYS A 106 18.92 -11.96 2.38
C LYS A 106 18.28 -10.60 2.67
N ALA A 107 18.89 -9.55 2.13
CA ALA A 107 18.51 -8.17 2.38
C ALA A 107 18.47 -7.39 1.07
N GLY A 108 17.62 -6.37 1.03
CA GLY A 108 17.61 -5.43 -0.07
C GLY A 108 18.83 -4.49 -0.08
N PRO A 109 18.90 -3.58 -1.05
CA PRO A 109 20.01 -2.65 -1.21
C PRO A 109 20.16 -1.70 -0.02
N VAL A 110 21.41 -1.41 0.36
CA VAL A 110 21.74 -0.52 1.51
C VAL A 110 22.63 0.66 1.12
N LYS A 111 23.13 0.69 -0.12
CA LYS A 111 23.93 1.81 -0.65
C LYS A 111 23.10 2.63 -1.63
N CYS A 112 23.34 3.94 -1.68
CA CYS A 112 22.58 4.88 -2.51
C CYS A 112 22.49 4.45 -3.99
N THR A 113 23.60 3.99 -4.57
CA THR A 113 23.70 3.58 -5.99
C THR A 113 23.06 2.23 -6.29
N GLN A 114 22.70 1.45 -5.27
CA GLN A 114 22.02 0.17 -5.45
C GLN A 114 20.50 0.35 -5.55
N CYS A 115 19.93 1.39 -4.93
CA CYS A 115 18.53 1.76 -5.12
C CYS A 115 18.39 2.73 -6.30
N HIS A 116 19.23 3.76 -6.35
CA HIS A 116 19.23 4.80 -7.38
C HIS A 116 20.17 4.43 -8.52
N VAL A 117 19.83 3.39 -9.26
CA VAL A 117 20.61 2.92 -10.40
C VAL A 117 20.50 3.96 -11.53
N ARG A 118 21.66 4.44 -12.02
CA ARG A 118 21.68 5.27 -13.23
C ARG A 118 21.44 4.37 -14.43
N SER A 119 20.48 4.71 -15.27
CA SER A 119 20.39 4.15 -16.61
C SER A 119 21.71 4.40 -17.35
N LYS A 120 22.25 3.36 -17.98
CA LYS A 120 23.40 3.49 -18.89
C LYS A 120 23.02 4.27 -20.14
#